data_AF-X6LE52-F1
#
_entry.id   AF-X6LE52-F1
#
_cell.length_a   1.000
_cell.length_b   1.000
_cell.length_c   1.000
_cell.angle_alpha   90.00
_cell.angle_beta   90.00
_cell.angle_gamma   90.00
#
_symmetry.space_group_name_H-M   'P 1'
#
loop_
_entity.id
_entity.type
_entity.pdbx_description
1 polymer ?
#
loop_
_entity_poly.entity_id
_entity_poly.type
_entity_poly.pdbx_seq_one_letter_code
_entity_poly.pdbx_strand_id
1 'polypeptide(L)'
;MEILNYSQRPEKFIPIDEITCTTIMSGFLKAKKVQEMFDFYDNQIPKLVLNNNINLQGKFIRSLKSVGHLKIMETLDENEIEKLSFHHQKYLDIFHNELYSDIKFKPTSISLKDFNNLIEVY
;
A
#
# COMPACT_ATOMS: atom_id res chain seq x y z
N MET A 1 5.67 -2.04 -15.85
CA MET A 1 5.39 -0.58 -15.89
C MET A 1 5.24 -0.01 -17.29
N GLU A 2 5.92 -0.55 -18.32
CA GLU A 2 5.85 -0.01 -19.70
C GLU A 2 4.42 0.09 -20.27
N ILE A 3 3.60 -0.97 -20.12
CA ILE A 3 2.21 -0.97 -20.60
C ILE A 3 1.37 0.11 -19.90
N LEU A 4 1.59 0.30 -18.59
CA LEU A 4 0.91 1.34 -17.82
C LEU A 4 1.31 2.74 -18.34
N ASN A 5 2.60 2.99 -18.49
CA ASN A 5 3.09 4.28 -19.01
C ASN A 5 2.61 4.53 -20.45
N TYR A 6 2.51 3.47 -21.25
CA TYR A 6 1.99 3.55 -22.62
C TYR A 6 0.52 3.97 -22.65
N SER A 7 -0.31 3.45 -21.73
CA SER A 7 -1.73 3.81 -21.65
C SER A 7 -1.96 5.23 -21.14
N GLN A 8 -0.92 5.93 -20.66
CA GLN A 8 -1.01 7.31 -20.19
C GLN A 8 -0.59 8.34 -21.26
N ARG A 9 -0.30 7.90 -22.48
CA ARG A 9 0.00 8.80 -23.60
C ARG A 9 -1.28 9.45 -24.13
N PRO A 10 -1.25 10.73 -24.56
CA PRO A 10 -2.44 11.44 -25.04
C PRO A 10 -3.20 10.71 -26.16
N GLU A 11 -2.49 10.02 -27.06
CA GLU A 11 -3.10 9.35 -28.21
C GLU A 11 -3.84 8.05 -27.85
N LYS A 12 -3.58 7.49 -26.66
CA LYS A 12 -4.11 6.19 -26.19
C LYS A 12 -4.49 6.22 -24.72
N PHE A 13 -4.95 7.38 -24.25
CA PHE A 13 -5.19 7.61 -22.83
C PHE A 13 -6.29 6.69 -22.29
N ILE A 14 -5.94 5.92 -21.26
CA ILE A 14 -6.88 5.11 -20.49
C ILE A 14 -6.88 5.66 -19.06
N PRO A 15 -8.03 6.15 -18.56
CA PRO A 15 -8.15 6.59 -17.18
C PRO A 15 -7.79 5.47 -16.20
N ILE A 16 -7.00 5.81 -15.20
CA ILE A 16 -6.60 4.95 -14.08
C ILE A 16 -7.33 5.45 -12.84
N ASP A 17 -7.77 4.52 -12.00
CA ASP A 17 -8.45 4.80 -10.74
C ASP A 17 -7.78 4.10 -9.56
N GLU A 18 -8.40 4.24 -8.38
CA GLU A 18 -7.96 3.56 -7.15
C GLU A 18 -7.93 2.03 -7.32
N ILE A 19 -8.88 1.45 -8.05
CA ILE A 19 -8.98 -0.01 -8.26
C ILE A 19 -7.76 -0.51 -9.04
N THR A 20 -7.36 0.22 -10.08
CA THR A 20 -6.18 -0.13 -10.87
C THR A 20 -4.90 -0.07 -10.03
N CYS A 21 -4.72 0.99 -9.24
CA CYS A 21 -3.56 1.14 -8.36
C CYS A 21 -3.50 0.03 -7.29
N THR A 22 -4.61 -0.24 -6.62
CA THR A 22 -4.70 -1.29 -5.59
C THR A 22 -4.48 -2.68 -6.19
N THR A 23 -4.94 -2.93 -7.41
CA THR A 23 -4.69 -4.18 -8.14
C THR A 23 -3.20 -4.37 -8.43
N ILE A 24 -2.51 -3.33 -8.91
CA ILE A 24 -1.07 -3.40 -9.18
C ILE A 24 -0.27 -3.61 -7.88
N MET A 25 -0.57 -2.83 -6.83
CA MET A 25 0.08 -2.98 -5.51
C MET A 25 -0.12 -4.41 -4.95
N SER A 26 -1.34 -4.93 -5.03
CA SER A 26 -1.67 -6.30 -4.63
C SER A 26 -0.89 -7.35 -5.43
N GLY A 27 -0.76 -7.14 -6.75
CA GLY A 27 0.02 -8.00 -7.63
C GLY A 27 1.49 -8.07 -7.23
N PHE A 28 2.10 -6.93 -6.88
CA PHE A 28 3.47 -6.90 -6.37
C PHE A 28 3.62 -7.67 -5.05
N LEU A 29 2.69 -7.49 -4.11
CA LEU A 29 2.71 -8.23 -2.84
C LEU A 29 2.61 -9.75 -3.07
N LYS A 30 1.68 -10.24 -3.91
CA LYS A 30 1.58 -11.68 -4.25
C LYS A 30 2.85 -12.25 -4.87
N ALA A 31 3.55 -11.41 -5.63
CA ALA A 31 4.80 -11.79 -6.27
C ALA A 31 6.02 -11.66 -5.33
N LYS A 32 5.83 -11.33 -4.04
CA LYS A 32 6.88 -11.03 -3.06
C LYS A 32 7.81 -9.88 -3.48
N LYS A 33 7.29 -8.94 -4.27
CA LYS A 33 8.00 -7.77 -4.81
C LYS A 33 7.66 -6.51 -4.02
N VAL A 34 7.92 -6.55 -2.72
CA VAL A 34 7.46 -5.51 -1.77
C VAL A 34 8.16 -4.17 -2.04
N GLN A 35 9.43 -4.19 -2.44
CA GLN A 35 10.16 -2.98 -2.77
C GLN A 35 9.57 -2.29 -4.02
N GLU A 36 9.20 -3.06 -5.03
CA GLU A 36 8.53 -2.55 -6.23
C GLU A 36 7.11 -2.05 -5.94
N MET A 37 6.42 -2.64 -4.96
CA MET A 37 5.14 -2.10 -4.46
C MET A 37 5.33 -0.69 -3.89
N PHE A 38 6.35 -0.49 -3.04
CA PHE A 38 6.67 0.83 -2.49
C PHE A 38 7.16 1.81 -3.57
N ASP A 39 8.02 1.40 -4.50
CA ASP A 39 8.42 2.26 -5.63
C ASP A 39 7.22 2.69 -6.48
N PHE A 40 6.30 1.76 -6.75
CA PHE A 40 5.06 2.09 -7.44
C PHE A 40 4.25 3.13 -6.66
N TYR A 41 4.07 2.93 -5.36
CA TYR A 41 3.30 3.84 -4.52
C TYR A 41 3.95 5.22 -4.36
N ASP A 42 5.24 5.29 -4.04
CA ASP A 42 5.94 6.53 -3.69
C ASP A 42 6.37 7.33 -4.93
N ASN A 43 6.70 6.65 -6.05
CA ASN A 43 7.30 7.31 -7.21
C ASN A 43 6.42 7.31 -8.47
N GLN A 44 5.54 6.32 -8.65
CA GLN A 44 4.75 6.18 -9.88
C GLN A 44 3.34 6.75 -9.71
N ILE A 45 2.62 6.37 -8.65
CA ILE A 45 1.26 6.85 -8.39
C ILE A 45 1.17 8.39 -8.37
N PRO A 46 2.09 9.16 -7.74
CA PRO A 46 2.03 10.61 -7.77
C PRO A 46 2.07 11.21 -9.18
N LYS A 47 2.77 10.57 -10.12
CA LYS A 47 2.79 10.98 -11.53
C LYS A 47 1.47 10.66 -12.22
N LEU A 48 0.85 9.52 -11.88
CA LEU A 48 -0.44 9.13 -12.43
C LEU A 48 -1.57 10.07 -11.96
N VAL A 49 -1.53 10.51 -10.71
CA VAL A 49 -2.53 11.44 -10.13
C VAL A 49 -2.62 12.75 -10.91
N LEU A 50 -1.55 13.21 -11.56
CA LEU A 50 -1.56 14.45 -12.34
C LEU A 50 -2.57 14.43 -13.50
N ASN A 51 -2.82 13.25 -14.07
CA ASN A 51 -3.69 13.07 -15.22
C ASN A 51 -4.93 12.21 -14.90
N ASN A 52 -5.07 11.73 -13.67
CA ASN A 52 -6.10 10.77 -13.27
C ASN A 52 -6.72 11.12 -11.92
N ASN A 53 -8.00 10.80 -11.74
CA ASN A 53 -8.69 10.99 -10.47
C ASN A 53 -8.48 9.78 -9.54
N ILE A 54 -7.29 9.68 -8.94
CA ILE A 54 -6.93 8.57 -8.05
C ILE A 54 -7.05 9.03 -6.59
N ASN A 55 -7.92 8.39 -5.82
CA ASN A 55 -8.07 8.66 -4.39
C ASN A 55 -7.02 7.90 -3.57
N LEU A 56 -5.94 8.56 -3.18
CA LEU A 56 -4.88 7.97 -2.35
C LEU A 56 -5.28 7.74 -0.89
N GLN A 57 -6.37 8.35 -0.44
CA GLN A 57 -6.87 8.21 0.92
C GLN A 57 -7.80 6.99 1.08
N GLY A 58 -7.95 6.20 0.02
CA GLY A 58 -8.73 4.97 0.02
C GLY A 58 -8.24 3.96 1.06
N LYS A 59 -9.18 3.33 1.77
CA LYS A 59 -8.89 2.33 2.81
C LYS A 59 -8.00 1.21 2.28
N PHE A 60 -8.24 0.74 1.05
CA PHE A 60 -7.47 -0.35 0.46
C PHE A 60 -6.01 0.01 0.18
N ILE A 61 -5.74 1.22 -0.35
CA ILE A 61 -4.36 1.70 -0.54
C ILE A 61 -3.61 1.70 0.80
N ARG A 62 -4.23 2.29 1.84
CA ARG A 62 -3.66 2.34 3.20
C ARG A 62 -3.42 0.94 3.77
N SER A 63 -4.36 0.01 3.60
CA SER A 63 -4.22 -1.38 4.04
C SER A 63 -3.08 -2.10 3.30
N LEU A 64 -2.93 -1.93 1.99
CA LEU A 64 -1.85 -2.57 1.22
C LEU A 64 -0.47 -2.01 1.61
N LYS A 65 -0.35 -0.71 1.89
CA LYS A 65 0.89 -0.14 2.45
C LYS A 65 1.24 -0.76 3.80
N SER A 66 0.24 -0.87 4.68
CA SER A 66 0.40 -1.49 6.00
C SER A 66 0.89 -2.94 5.88
N VAL A 67 0.29 -3.74 4.99
CA VAL A 67 0.75 -5.11 4.68
C VAL A 67 2.17 -5.10 4.10
N GLY A 68 2.52 -4.15 3.23
CA GLY A 68 3.88 -4.02 2.71
C GLY A 68 4.93 -3.85 3.81
N HIS A 69 4.66 -3.01 4.82
CA HIS A 69 5.57 -2.87 5.97
C HIS A 69 5.66 -4.18 6.77
N LEU A 70 4.55 -4.88 7.00
CA LEU A 70 4.55 -6.20 7.66
C LEU A 70 5.42 -7.21 6.88
N LYS A 71 5.25 -7.29 5.56
CA LYS A 71 6.02 -8.22 4.71
C LYS A 71 7.51 -7.94 4.70
N ILE A 72 7.92 -6.67 4.77
CA ILE A 72 9.36 -6.37 4.94
C ILE A 72 9.84 -6.90 6.28
N MET A 73 9.12 -6.62 7.38
CA MET A 73 9.51 -7.11 8.72
C MET A 73 9.61 -8.63 8.80
N GLU A 74 8.73 -9.37 8.12
CA GLU A 74 8.80 -10.85 8.03
C GLU A 74 10.09 -11.36 7.36
N THR A 75 10.75 -10.53 6.56
CA THR A 75 11.94 -10.91 5.77
C THR A 75 13.26 -10.35 6.31
N LEU A 76 13.20 -9.45 7.29
CA LEU A 76 14.40 -8.84 7.88
C LEU A 76 15.13 -9.84 8.77
N ASP A 77 16.46 -9.76 8.75
CA ASP A 77 17.31 -10.51 9.67
C ASP A 77 17.30 -9.88 11.07
N GLU A 78 17.58 -10.67 12.11
CA GLU A 78 17.64 -10.22 13.51
C GLU A 78 18.65 -9.08 13.72
N ASN A 79 19.68 -8.98 12.88
CA ASN A 79 20.69 -7.92 12.93
C ASN A 79 20.23 -6.59 12.29
N GLU A 80 19.07 -6.56 11.60
CA GLU A 80 18.54 -5.38 10.92
C GLU A 80 17.56 -4.56 11.80
N ILE A 81 17.88 -4.43 13.09
CA ILE A 81 17.01 -3.84 14.13
C ILE A 81 16.53 -2.42 13.76
N GLU A 82 17.37 -1.59 13.15
CA GLU A 82 17.01 -0.23 12.75
C GLU A 82 15.93 -0.24 11.66
N LYS A 83 16.06 -1.13 10.66
CA LYS A 83 15.06 -1.29 9.61
C LYS A 83 13.77 -1.88 10.18
N LEU A 84 13.88 -2.88 11.05
CA LEU A 84 12.73 -3.47 11.73
C LEU A 84 11.95 -2.40 12.49
N SER A 85 12.66 -1.57 13.27
CA SER A 85 12.08 -0.47 14.04
C SER A 85 11.40 0.56 13.13
N PHE A 86 12.03 0.91 12.00
CA PHE A 86 11.44 1.80 11.00
C PHE A 86 10.13 1.26 10.43
N HIS A 87 10.12 0.02 9.93
CA HIS A 87 8.90 -0.57 9.33
C HIS A 87 7.81 -0.80 10.38
N HIS A 88 8.19 -1.14 11.61
CA HIS A 88 7.26 -1.27 12.73
C HIS A 88 6.57 0.06 13.03
N GLN A 89 7.33 1.15 13.16
CA GLN A 89 6.76 2.47 13.39
C GLN A 89 5.84 2.90 12.25
N LYS A 90 6.23 2.67 10.99
CA LYS A 90 5.37 2.97 9.83
C LYS A 90 4.07 2.18 9.83
N TYR A 91 4.12 0.89 10.19
CA TYR A 91 2.92 0.08 10.35
C TYR A 91 1.98 0.67 11.42
N LEU A 92 2.51 1.00 12.61
CA LEU A 92 1.72 1.58 13.69
C LEU A 92 1.13 2.93 13.31
N ASP A 93 1.89 3.79 12.63
CA ASP A 93 1.42 5.09 12.17
C ASP A 93 0.24 4.94 11.21
N ILE A 94 0.34 4.05 10.21
CA ILE A 94 -0.76 3.80 9.27
C ILE A 94 -1.97 3.22 10.01
N PHE A 95 -1.75 2.24 10.88
CA PHE A 95 -2.82 1.56 11.60
C PHE A 95 -3.60 2.54 12.49
N HIS A 96 -2.91 3.31 13.32
CA HIS A 96 -3.54 4.20 14.30
C HIS A 96 -4.00 5.54 13.73
N ASN A 97 -3.32 6.08 12.72
CA ASN A 97 -3.61 7.44 12.23
C ASN A 97 -4.43 7.43 10.95
N GLU A 98 -4.24 6.42 10.10
CA GLU A 98 -4.87 6.38 8.78
C GLU A 98 -6.04 5.39 8.72
N LEU A 99 -5.91 4.19 9.28
CA LEU A 99 -6.94 3.15 9.16
C LEU A 99 -7.96 3.20 10.30
N TYR A 100 -7.51 3.51 11.52
CA TYR A 100 -8.33 3.53 12.71
C TYR A 100 -8.06 4.75 13.60
N SER A 101 -8.16 5.95 13.02
CA SER A 101 -7.96 7.24 13.71
C SER A 101 -8.80 7.40 14.97
N ASP A 102 -9.99 6.81 14.99
CA ASP A 102 -10.95 6.87 16.08
C ASP A 102 -10.48 6.18 17.37
N ILE A 103 -9.52 5.23 17.28
CA ILE A 103 -8.97 4.50 18.45
C ILE A 103 -8.39 5.46 19.48
N LYS A 104 -7.88 6.62 19.04
CA LYS A 104 -7.29 7.63 19.93
C LYS A 104 -8.31 8.31 20.85
N PHE A 105 -9.59 8.28 20.49
CA PHE A 105 -10.63 9.05 21.17
C PHE A 105 -11.69 8.16 21.82
N LYS A 106 -11.89 6.95 21.31
CA LYS A 106 -12.89 6.00 21.84
C LYS A 106 -12.48 4.55 21.59
N PRO A 107 -12.91 3.62 22.46
CA PRO A 107 -12.86 2.20 22.16
C PRO A 107 -13.53 1.94 20.80
N THR A 108 -12.77 1.38 19.87
CA THR A 108 -13.22 1.11 18.50
C THR A 108 -13.15 -0.38 18.26
N SER A 109 -14.28 -0.98 17.86
CA SER A 109 -14.30 -2.39 17.46
C SER A 109 -13.61 -2.53 16.11
N ILE A 110 -12.56 -3.35 16.07
CA ILE A 110 -11.79 -3.62 14.85
C ILE A 110 -12.16 -5.01 14.37
N SER A 111 -12.78 -5.09 13.19
CA SER A 111 -12.89 -6.36 12.48
C SER A 111 -11.52 -6.70 11.90
N LEU A 112 -10.82 -7.64 12.53
CA LEU A 112 -9.56 -8.17 12.02
C LEU A 112 -9.75 -9.09 10.81
N LYS A 113 -11.00 -9.47 10.47
CA LYS A 113 -11.26 -10.39 9.36
C LYS A 113 -10.71 -9.88 8.03
N ASP A 114 -10.92 -8.61 7.72
CA ASP A 114 -10.42 -8.02 6.47
C ASP A 114 -8.89 -7.98 6.44
N PHE A 115 -8.26 -7.67 7.57
CA PHE A 115 -6.80 -7.61 7.68
C PHE A 115 -6.14 -8.98 7.65
N ASN A 116 -6.68 -9.95 8.38
CA ASN A 116 -6.19 -11.33 8.37
C ASN A 116 -6.29 -11.90 6.96
N ASN A 117 -7.41 -11.68 6.27
CA ASN A 117 -7.55 -12.09 4.88
C ASN A 117 -6.49 -11.45 3.97
N LEU A 118 -6.16 -10.17 4.19
CA LEU A 118 -5.10 -9.52 3.41
C LEU A 118 -3.71 -10.11 3.73
N ILE A 119 -3.40 -10.34 5.01
CA ILE A 119 -2.11 -10.91 5.43
C ILE A 119 -1.94 -12.36 4.94
N GLU A 120 -3.01 -13.16 4.92
CA GLU A 120 -2.98 -14.55 4.44
C GLU A 120 -2.90 -14.66 2.91
N VAL A 121 -3.49 -13.72 2.17
CA VAL A 121 -3.53 -13.73 0.70
C VAL A 121 -2.21 -13.27 0.07
N TYR A 122 -1.41 -12.48 0.79
CA TYR A 122 -0.17 -11.86 0.32
C TYR A 122 1.04 -12.40 1.06
#